data_AF-A0A0A8ET71-F1
#
_entry.id   AF-A0A0A8ET71-F1
#
_cell.length_a   1.000
_cell.length_b   1.000
_cell.length_c   1.000
_cell.angle_alpha   90.00
_cell.angle_beta   90.00
_cell.angle_gamma   90.00
#
_symmetry.space_group_name_H-M   'P 1'
#
loop_
_entity.id
_entity.type
_entity.pdbx_description
1 polymer ?
#
loop_
_entity_poly.entity_id
_entity_poly.type
_entity_poly.pdbx_seq_one_letter_code
_entity_poly.pdbx_strand_id
1 'polypeptide(L)'
;MIVVTARSYGIRAGDEREIAIIGVACRTSGADTVEDFWDLLDRGERRIAPVPTVRVPGYETTVDEVPAPMAALIDRPERFDADFFGIKPTAAAAMDPQQRALLESSWHALESAALAPASLAGEPVGVFAGVSSYDYRELALRRNQVSSHTLAGSLHAFLANRLSFHYDLRGPSVTVDTACSSGLTALALAVMALRAGQCSMALVGAANIICDGFYHATLQQAGVLSSTGRSVGFDAAADGYVRGDGVGCVVLKPLGAALDDGDPVHAVIAGVGMNHDGRSATLTAPSAQAQASLIRGALADAGVPGSAIGYLEAHGTGTEAGDPAEIAGIVDGLGLRDHGSMAGPEGRLWVGTVKANVGHTESAAGILGLLKGVGVLRRGRIPRMPGFTAVSPTLETDGLPLQLAGRDANWPRSDAPRLVGVNCFGFGGANAHVILREPPDPASRPGSRTAGTPHRFEGRSHWLGQAPSLDHDSGLMTRDAQPRVTLTPVDHAMPAPVAGPEPAEVLAAVKEAVATVLMIPVDDLGDDDRFHDLGLDSILAVECVQKLNKRFGGTRRSEVLHRFPSSRLLAEHLLNEPADEGQRP
;
A
#
# COMPACT_ATOMS: atom_id res chain seq x y z
N MET A 1 -0.04 -47.03 -29.66
CA MET A 1 -1.35 -46.51 -29.19
C MET A 1 -1.30 -46.53 -27.68
N ILE A 2 -0.76 -45.47 -27.06
CA ILE A 2 -0.59 -45.36 -25.61
C ILE A 2 -1.80 -44.59 -25.11
N VAL A 3 -2.65 -45.26 -24.36
CA VAL A 3 -3.83 -44.67 -23.71
C VAL A 3 -3.31 -43.74 -22.61
N VAL A 4 -3.50 -42.42 -22.79
CA VAL A 4 -3.32 -41.43 -21.73
C VAL A 4 -4.51 -41.60 -20.79
N THR A 5 -4.34 -42.41 -19.74
CA THR A 5 -5.30 -42.45 -18.63
C THR A 5 -5.18 -41.14 -17.86
N ALA A 6 -6.23 -40.33 -17.87
CA ALA A 6 -6.44 -39.27 -16.90
C ALA A 6 -6.30 -39.89 -15.50
N ARG A 7 -5.22 -39.56 -14.78
CA ARG A 7 -5.10 -39.90 -13.36
C ARG A 7 -6.16 -39.10 -12.63
N SER A 8 -7.23 -39.79 -12.22
CA SER A 8 -8.07 -39.37 -11.12
C SER A 8 -7.20 -39.37 -9.86
N TYR A 9 -6.69 -38.19 -9.50
CA TYR A 9 -6.10 -37.99 -8.19
C TYR A 9 -7.22 -38.24 -7.16
N GLY A 10 -7.02 -39.19 -6.25
CA GLY A 10 -7.95 -39.47 -5.16
C GLY A 10 -7.70 -38.45 -4.06
N ILE A 11 -8.54 -37.42 -3.99
CA ILE A 11 -8.26 -36.25 -3.15
C ILE A 11 -9.22 -36.19 -1.95
N ARG A 12 -8.67 -35.88 -0.77
CA ARG A 12 -9.44 -35.67 0.48
C ARG A 12 -9.89 -34.20 0.54
N ALA A 13 -11.19 -33.99 0.76
CA ALA A 13 -11.89 -32.69 0.65
C ALA A 13 -11.45 -31.54 1.58
N GLY A 14 -10.39 -31.69 2.39
CA GLY A 14 -9.85 -30.64 3.27
C GLY A 14 -8.53 -30.01 2.79
N ASP A 15 -7.74 -30.72 1.97
CA ASP A 15 -6.37 -30.33 1.58
C ASP A 15 -6.33 -29.53 0.26
N GLU A 16 -7.41 -29.56 -0.53
CA GLU A 16 -7.49 -28.93 -1.86
C GLU A 16 -7.67 -27.41 -1.83
N ARG A 17 -8.25 -26.88 -0.74
CA ARG A 17 -8.54 -25.45 -0.63
C ARG A 17 -7.36 -24.65 -0.12
N GLU A 18 -6.43 -25.30 0.56
CA GLU A 18 -5.25 -24.64 1.11
C GLU A 18 -4.18 -24.47 0.04
N ILE A 19 -3.63 -23.25 -0.04
CA ILE A 19 -2.61 -22.90 -1.02
C ILE A 19 -1.29 -22.64 -0.29
N ALA A 20 -0.25 -23.39 -0.61
CA ALA A 20 1.08 -23.17 -0.09
C ALA A 20 1.74 -21.96 -0.79
N ILE A 21 2.40 -21.12 0.01
CA ILE A 21 3.40 -20.17 -0.47
C ILE A 21 4.72 -20.93 -0.50
N ILE A 22 5.15 -21.33 -1.69
CA ILE A 22 6.35 -22.15 -1.87
C ILE A 22 7.60 -21.34 -2.20
N GLY A 23 7.45 -20.10 -2.68
CA GLY A 23 8.58 -19.21 -2.94
C GLY A 23 8.25 -17.77 -2.56
N VAL A 24 9.26 -17.02 -2.14
CA VAL A 24 9.13 -15.61 -1.72
C VAL A 24 10.33 -14.78 -2.18
N ALA A 25 10.07 -13.53 -2.57
CA ALA A 25 11.08 -12.51 -2.82
C ALA A 25 10.50 -11.11 -2.55
N CYS A 26 11.35 -10.17 -2.13
CA CYS A 26 10.99 -8.76 -2.09
C CYS A 26 12.18 -7.84 -2.20
N ARG A 27 11.89 -6.60 -2.57
CA ARG A 27 12.79 -5.47 -2.54
C ARG A 27 12.06 -4.25 -2.02
N THR A 28 12.64 -3.54 -1.06
CA THR A 28 12.10 -2.31 -0.46
C THR A 28 13.21 -1.30 -0.24
N SER A 29 12.87 -0.10 0.20
CA SER A 29 13.86 0.83 0.77
C SER A 29 14.63 0.11 1.89
N GLY A 30 15.94 -0.07 1.70
CA GLY A 30 16.83 -0.71 2.67
C GLY A 30 16.85 -2.24 2.73
N ALA A 31 16.18 -2.95 1.81
CA ALA A 31 16.24 -4.41 1.75
C ALA A 31 16.15 -4.91 0.31
N ASP A 32 17.07 -5.80 -0.08
CA ASP A 32 17.07 -6.43 -1.42
C ASP A 32 16.64 -7.90 -1.38
N THR A 33 16.41 -8.46 -0.18
CA THR A 33 15.93 -9.83 0.04
C THR A 33 14.87 -9.90 1.14
N VAL A 34 14.16 -11.04 1.27
CA VAL A 34 13.19 -11.27 2.35
C VAL A 34 13.88 -11.36 3.71
N GLU A 35 15.11 -11.86 3.74
CA GLU A 35 15.96 -11.92 4.92
C GLU A 35 16.37 -10.51 5.38
N ASP A 36 16.86 -9.67 4.47
CA ASP A 36 17.18 -8.26 4.78
C ASP A 36 15.95 -7.50 5.25
N PHE A 37 14.80 -7.74 4.59
CA PHE A 37 13.54 -7.11 4.94
C PHE A 37 13.12 -7.51 6.35
N TRP A 38 13.23 -8.79 6.71
CA TRP A 38 12.96 -9.19 8.08
C TRP A 38 13.92 -8.55 9.07
N ASP A 39 15.23 -8.54 8.80
CA ASP A 39 16.22 -8.00 9.74
C ASP A 39 15.98 -6.50 10.00
N LEU A 40 15.54 -5.76 8.97
CA LEU A 40 15.06 -4.38 9.09
C LEU A 40 13.85 -4.28 10.03
N LEU A 41 12.84 -5.16 9.86
CA LEU A 41 11.66 -5.18 10.73
C LEU A 41 12.02 -5.55 12.18
N ASP A 42 12.89 -6.54 12.38
CA ASP A 42 13.29 -7.08 13.68
C ASP A 42 14.04 -6.04 14.53
N ARG A 43 14.88 -5.25 13.87
CA ARG A 43 15.58 -4.11 14.49
C ARG A 43 14.67 -2.92 14.74
N GLY A 44 13.47 -2.91 14.16
CA GLY A 44 12.55 -1.77 14.19
C GLY A 44 13.15 -0.57 13.45
N GLU A 45 13.78 -0.81 12.30
CA GLU A 45 14.33 0.24 11.45
C GLU A 45 13.24 0.93 10.62
N ARG A 46 13.44 2.22 10.35
CA ARG A 46 12.58 3.06 9.50
C ARG A 46 13.41 3.59 8.34
N ARG A 47 12.93 3.38 7.12
CA ARG A 47 13.61 3.73 5.87
C ARG A 47 12.87 4.81 5.07
N ILE A 48 12.40 5.83 5.79
CA ILE A 48 11.75 7.03 5.25
C ILE A 48 12.73 8.20 5.36
N ALA A 49 13.00 8.89 4.25
CA ALA A 49 13.96 9.99 4.14
C ALA A 49 13.46 11.08 3.18
N PRO A 50 14.05 12.30 3.20
CA PRO A 50 13.74 13.33 2.22
C PRO A 50 14.00 12.84 0.79
N VAL A 51 13.11 13.15 -0.14
CA VAL A 51 13.23 12.75 -1.55
C VAL A 51 14.21 13.67 -2.28
N PRO A 52 15.28 13.14 -2.88
CA PRO A 52 16.15 13.93 -3.74
C PRO A 52 15.38 14.33 -5.01
N THR A 53 15.33 15.63 -5.32
CA THR A 53 14.61 16.15 -6.51
C THR A 53 15.13 15.56 -7.82
N VAL A 54 16.43 15.24 -7.88
CA VAL A 54 17.05 14.55 -9.02
C VAL A 54 16.44 13.16 -9.26
N ARG A 55 16.00 12.47 -8.20
CA ARG A 55 15.44 11.11 -8.23
C ARG A 55 13.98 11.09 -8.65
N VAL A 56 13.21 12.12 -8.30
CA VAL A 56 11.78 12.23 -8.61
C VAL A 56 11.45 13.66 -9.06
N PRO A 57 11.56 13.97 -10.37
CA PRO A 57 11.16 15.26 -10.91
C PRO A 57 9.70 15.58 -10.56
N GLY A 58 9.39 16.83 -10.23
CA GLY A 58 8.04 17.23 -9.80
C GLY A 58 7.78 17.14 -8.30
N TYR A 59 8.75 16.68 -7.48
CA TYR A 59 8.75 16.85 -6.01
C TYR A 59 9.29 18.24 -5.59
N GLU A 60 9.38 19.18 -6.52
CA GLU A 60 9.90 20.53 -6.29
C GLU A 60 8.96 21.33 -5.38
N THR A 61 9.47 21.89 -4.28
CA THR A 61 8.74 22.88 -3.49
C THR A 61 9.04 24.26 -4.06
N THR A 62 8.02 25.00 -4.50
CA THR A 62 8.19 26.36 -5.06
C THR A 62 8.22 27.45 -3.99
N VAL A 63 8.24 27.06 -2.70
CA VAL A 63 8.17 27.94 -1.54
C VAL A 63 9.24 27.48 -0.54
N ASP A 64 10.14 28.39 -0.18
CA ASP A 64 11.33 28.12 0.64
C ASP A 64 11.02 27.59 2.06
N GLU A 65 9.75 27.62 2.49
CA GLU A 65 9.30 27.26 3.84
C GLU A 65 8.64 25.86 3.93
N VAL A 66 8.51 25.12 2.82
CA VAL A 66 7.91 23.77 2.84
C VAL A 66 9.01 22.71 2.91
N PRO A 67 9.02 21.83 3.94
CA PRO A 67 9.97 20.72 4.02
C PRO A 67 9.95 19.86 2.76
N ALA A 68 11.13 19.36 2.35
CA ALA A 68 11.23 18.44 1.22
C ALA A 68 10.32 17.21 1.47
N PRO A 69 9.56 16.75 0.46
CA PRO A 69 8.66 15.63 0.69
C PRO A 69 9.45 14.38 1.08
N MET A 70 8.87 13.57 1.96
CA MET A 70 9.48 12.34 2.45
C MET A 70 9.00 11.15 1.62
N ALA A 71 9.86 10.16 1.42
CA ALA A 71 9.48 8.85 0.86
C ALA A 71 10.43 7.75 1.35
N ALA A 72 10.01 6.50 1.19
CA ALA A 72 10.89 5.34 1.34
C ALA A 72 11.29 4.84 -0.05
N LEU A 73 12.47 5.20 -0.55
CA LEU A 73 12.86 4.88 -1.94
C LEU A 73 13.84 3.72 -2.00
N ILE A 74 13.71 2.89 -3.05
CA ILE A 74 14.75 1.94 -3.42
C ILE A 74 15.92 2.75 -3.99
N ASP A 75 17.14 2.49 -3.48
CA ASP A 75 18.31 3.32 -3.76
C ASP A 75 18.65 3.39 -5.26
N ARG A 76 18.61 2.24 -5.95
CA ARG A 76 19.00 2.12 -7.36
C ARG A 76 17.95 1.39 -8.20
N PRO A 77 16.82 2.04 -8.52
CA PRO A 77 15.74 1.46 -9.31
C PRO A 77 16.04 1.52 -10.82
N GLU A 78 17.06 2.26 -11.23
CA GLU A 78 17.55 2.27 -12.60
C GLU A 78 18.35 1.02 -12.96
N ARG A 79 18.85 0.28 -11.97
CA ARG A 79 19.65 -0.92 -12.21
C ARG A 79 18.81 -2.11 -12.58
N PHE A 80 19.22 -2.79 -13.64
CA PHE A 80 18.59 -4.00 -14.15
C PHE A 80 19.57 -4.82 -14.99
N ASP A 81 19.58 -6.14 -14.85
CA ASP A 81 20.42 -7.04 -15.65
C ASP A 81 19.74 -7.41 -16.97
N ALA A 82 19.74 -6.46 -17.91
CA ALA A 82 19.05 -6.64 -19.18
C ALA A 82 19.62 -7.80 -20.02
N ASP A 83 20.93 -8.03 -19.96
CA ASP A 83 21.60 -9.08 -20.73
C ASP A 83 21.15 -10.48 -20.23
N PHE A 84 21.02 -10.67 -18.92
CA PHE A 84 20.48 -11.90 -18.31
C PHE A 84 19.07 -12.24 -18.81
N PHE A 85 18.18 -11.25 -18.88
CA PHE A 85 16.80 -11.42 -19.36
C PHE A 85 16.66 -11.38 -20.90
N GLY A 86 17.76 -11.27 -21.65
CA GLY A 86 17.75 -11.20 -23.12
C GLY A 86 17.12 -9.92 -23.67
N ILE A 87 17.16 -8.82 -22.91
CA ILE A 87 16.54 -7.54 -23.25
C ILE A 87 17.62 -6.57 -23.73
N LYS A 88 17.41 -5.95 -24.90
CA LYS A 88 18.34 -4.95 -25.43
C LYS A 88 18.35 -3.68 -24.55
N PRO A 89 19.50 -3.00 -24.38
CA PRO A 89 19.60 -1.79 -23.55
C PRO A 89 18.60 -0.69 -23.89
N THR A 90 18.29 -0.49 -25.17
CA THR A 90 17.30 0.50 -25.63
C THR A 90 15.88 0.17 -25.20
N ALA A 91 15.53 -1.13 -25.17
CA ALA A 91 14.24 -1.59 -24.68
C ALA A 91 14.19 -1.50 -23.15
N ALA A 92 15.26 -1.92 -22.45
CA ALA A 92 15.36 -1.83 -21.00
C ALA A 92 15.25 -0.40 -20.46
N ALA A 93 15.83 0.59 -21.16
CA ALA A 93 15.71 2.00 -20.78
C ALA A 93 14.26 2.54 -20.91
N ALA A 94 13.46 1.99 -21.82
CA ALA A 94 12.05 2.36 -21.97
C ALA A 94 11.12 1.54 -21.05
N MET A 95 11.62 0.49 -20.39
CA MET A 95 10.84 -0.31 -19.47
C MET A 95 10.67 0.41 -18.13
N ASP A 96 9.43 0.49 -17.69
CA ASP A 96 9.06 0.87 -16.34
C ASP A 96 9.91 0.05 -15.33
N PRO A 97 10.61 0.71 -14.38
CA PRO A 97 11.32 0.05 -13.29
C PRO A 97 10.50 -1.02 -12.56
N GLN A 98 9.18 -0.87 -12.48
CA GLN A 98 8.27 -1.86 -11.90
C GLN A 98 8.32 -3.20 -12.67
N GLN A 99 8.34 -3.17 -14.00
CA GLN A 99 8.46 -4.39 -14.82
C GLN A 99 9.83 -5.05 -14.66
N ARG A 100 10.89 -4.23 -14.57
CA ARG A 100 12.27 -4.71 -14.38
C ARG A 100 12.46 -5.38 -13.03
N ALA A 101 11.99 -4.73 -11.97
CA ALA A 101 12.09 -5.26 -10.63
C ALA A 101 11.22 -6.50 -10.41
N LEU A 102 10.06 -6.62 -11.08
CA LEU A 102 9.27 -7.86 -11.06
C LEU A 102 9.95 -9.02 -11.79
N LEU A 103 10.70 -8.77 -12.88
CA LEU A 103 11.51 -9.81 -13.53
C LEU A 103 12.54 -10.38 -12.56
N GLU A 104 13.35 -9.53 -11.93
CA GLU A 104 14.35 -9.95 -10.94
C GLU A 104 13.70 -10.62 -9.72
N SER A 105 12.64 -10.02 -9.17
CA SER A 105 11.94 -10.57 -7.99
C SER A 105 11.25 -11.90 -8.28
N SER A 106 10.70 -12.09 -9.48
CA SER A 106 10.10 -13.37 -9.87
C SER A 106 11.13 -14.47 -10.00
N TRP A 107 12.32 -14.16 -10.50
CA TRP A 107 13.43 -15.10 -10.56
C TRP A 107 13.83 -15.54 -9.15
N HIS A 108 14.04 -14.60 -8.23
CA HIS A 108 14.35 -14.91 -6.84
C HIS A 108 13.24 -15.67 -6.13
N ALA A 109 11.97 -15.39 -6.43
CA ALA A 109 10.85 -16.15 -5.87
C ALA A 109 10.85 -17.61 -6.35
N LEU A 110 11.19 -17.87 -7.61
CA LEU A 110 11.35 -19.22 -8.16
C LEU A 110 12.57 -19.95 -7.56
N GLU A 111 13.69 -19.26 -7.36
CA GLU A 111 14.86 -19.81 -6.66
C GLU A 111 14.55 -20.17 -5.21
N SER A 112 13.81 -19.29 -4.52
CA SER A 112 13.30 -19.50 -3.15
C SER A 112 12.38 -20.72 -3.07
N ALA A 113 11.62 -20.99 -4.14
CA ALA A 113 10.83 -22.22 -4.31
C ALA A 113 11.64 -23.48 -4.68
N ALA A 114 12.96 -23.36 -4.83
CA ALA A 114 13.82 -24.43 -5.34
C ALA A 114 13.35 -24.97 -6.71
N LEU A 115 12.87 -24.09 -7.58
CA LEU A 115 12.41 -24.39 -8.94
C LEU A 115 13.37 -23.79 -9.96
N ALA A 116 13.76 -24.58 -10.96
CA ALA A 116 14.49 -24.08 -12.11
C ALA A 116 13.49 -23.43 -13.08
N PRO A 117 13.62 -22.15 -13.46
CA PRO A 117 12.64 -21.51 -14.35
C PRO A 117 12.44 -22.24 -15.68
N ALA A 118 13.51 -22.85 -16.21
CA ALA A 118 13.45 -23.67 -17.43
C ALA A 118 12.56 -24.92 -17.32
N SER A 119 12.31 -25.45 -16.11
CA SER A 119 11.41 -26.59 -15.92
C SER A 119 9.93 -26.20 -15.95
N LEU A 120 9.62 -24.91 -16.05
CA LEU A 120 8.25 -24.39 -16.10
C LEU A 120 7.81 -24.00 -17.52
N ALA A 121 8.72 -24.03 -18.48
CA ALA A 121 8.42 -23.68 -19.86
C ALA A 121 7.33 -24.59 -20.44
N GLY A 122 6.25 -23.99 -20.95
CA GLY A 122 5.08 -24.66 -21.49
C GLY A 122 4.04 -25.09 -20.45
N GLU A 123 4.35 -25.01 -19.15
CA GLU A 123 3.44 -25.43 -18.08
C GLU A 123 2.29 -24.42 -17.87
N PRO A 124 1.12 -24.87 -17.38
CA PRO A 124 -0.03 -24.01 -17.11
C PRO A 124 0.16 -23.26 -15.78
N VAL A 125 1.23 -22.47 -15.68
CA VAL A 125 1.51 -21.58 -14.56
C VAL A 125 0.83 -20.24 -14.80
N GLY A 126 0.00 -19.78 -13.86
CA GLY A 126 -0.62 -18.47 -13.93
C GLY A 126 0.31 -17.35 -13.46
N VAL A 127 0.13 -16.14 -13.98
CA VAL A 127 0.82 -14.92 -13.55
C VAL A 127 -0.20 -13.85 -13.20
N PHE A 128 -0.13 -13.34 -11.97
CA PHE A 128 -1.04 -12.31 -11.46
C PHE A 128 -0.22 -11.14 -10.91
N ALA A 129 -0.37 -9.95 -11.51
CA ALA A 129 0.40 -8.78 -11.15
C ALA A 129 -0.49 -7.64 -10.61
N GLY A 130 -0.11 -7.04 -9.48
CA GLY A 130 -0.76 -5.84 -8.94
C GLY A 130 0.07 -4.56 -9.21
N VAL A 131 -0.60 -3.49 -9.66
CA VAL A 131 0.01 -2.17 -9.91
C VAL A 131 -1.05 -1.08 -9.84
N SER A 132 -0.68 0.16 -9.55
CA SER A 132 -1.63 1.29 -9.53
C SER A 132 -1.08 2.64 -10.02
N SER A 133 0.17 2.70 -10.49
CA SER A 133 0.82 3.97 -10.88
C SER A 133 1.46 3.93 -12.27
N TYR A 134 1.49 5.08 -12.94
CA TYR A 134 2.09 5.29 -14.26
C TYR A 134 3.27 6.25 -14.22
N ASP A 135 3.93 6.41 -13.06
CA ASP A 135 4.98 7.41 -12.84
C ASP A 135 6.07 7.43 -13.94
N TYR A 136 6.49 6.25 -14.41
CA TYR A 136 7.52 6.19 -15.46
C TYR A 136 7.02 6.66 -16.84
N ARG A 137 5.73 6.47 -17.12
CA ARG A 137 5.08 7.02 -18.32
C ARG A 137 4.99 8.53 -18.22
N GLU A 138 4.61 9.06 -17.07
CA GLU A 138 4.56 10.52 -16.83
C GLU A 138 5.94 11.15 -16.94
N LEU A 139 6.99 10.49 -16.43
CA LEU A 139 8.38 10.90 -16.61
C LEU A 139 8.78 10.92 -18.11
N ALA A 140 8.35 9.91 -18.88
CA ALA A 140 8.61 9.85 -20.32
C ALA A 140 7.96 11.03 -21.06
N LEU A 141 6.73 11.38 -20.71
CA LEU A 141 6.01 12.53 -21.26
C LEU A 141 6.68 13.84 -20.88
N ARG A 142 7.02 14.04 -19.60
CA ARG A 142 7.74 15.22 -19.09
C ARG A 142 9.06 15.44 -19.83
N ARG A 143 9.78 14.36 -20.15
CA ARG A 143 11.07 14.42 -20.86
C ARG A 143 10.93 14.43 -22.38
N ASN A 144 9.72 14.31 -22.92
CA ASN A 144 9.45 14.13 -24.36
C ASN A 144 10.27 12.95 -24.96
N GLN A 145 10.34 11.83 -24.22
CA GLN A 145 11.13 10.64 -24.55
C GLN A 145 10.22 9.44 -24.86
N VAL A 146 9.64 9.45 -26.05
CA VAL A 146 8.80 8.35 -26.57
C VAL A 146 9.55 7.61 -27.68
N SER A 147 9.46 6.28 -27.68
CA SER A 147 10.05 5.41 -28.70
C SER A 147 9.11 4.25 -29.04
N SER A 148 9.47 3.45 -30.04
CA SER A 148 8.75 2.20 -30.35
C SER A 148 8.72 1.20 -29.19
N HIS A 149 9.64 1.31 -28.23
CA HIS A 149 9.68 0.46 -27.04
C HIS A 149 8.76 0.94 -25.91
N THR A 150 8.34 2.22 -25.93
CA THR A 150 7.51 2.80 -24.86
C THR A 150 6.20 2.05 -24.69
N LEU A 151 5.56 1.59 -25.78
CA LEU A 151 4.30 0.84 -25.71
C LEU A 151 4.39 -0.39 -24.79
N ALA A 152 5.37 -1.27 -25.03
CA ALA A 152 5.57 -2.45 -24.19
C ALA A 152 6.24 -2.12 -22.85
N GLY A 153 6.99 -1.02 -22.80
CA GLY A 153 7.72 -0.58 -21.63
C GLY A 153 6.86 0.05 -20.54
N SER A 154 5.74 0.69 -20.88
CA SER A 154 4.93 1.48 -19.93
C SER A 154 3.50 0.98 -19.70
N LEU A 155 2.98 0.09 -20.55
CA LEU A 155 1.63 -0.45 -20.34
C LEU A 155 1.62 -1.49 -19.21
N HIS A 156 0.68 -1.36 -18.28
CA HIS A 156 0.52 -2.28 -17.14
C HIS A 156 0.28 -3.74 -17.54
N ALA A 157 -0.34 -3.99 -18.71
CA ALA A 157 -0.51 -5.35 -19.23
C ALA A 157 0.80 -6.14 -19.32
N PHE A 158 1.94 -5.46 -19.50
CA PHE A 158 3.25 -6.12 -19.59
C PHE A 158 3.88 -6.46 -18.25
N LEU A 159 3.29 -6.11 -17.10
CA LEU A 159 3.77 -6.59 -15.79
C LEU A 159 3.59 -8.11 -15.67
N ALA A 160 2.39 -8.63 -15.95
CA ALA A 160 2.16 -10.07 -15.99
C ALA A 160 2.67 -10.71 -17.29
N ASN A 161 2.32 -10.13 -18.45
CA ASN A 161 2.58 -10.77 -19.75
C ASN A 161 4.06 -10.92 -20.06
N ARG A 162 4.93 -10.04 -19.53
CA ARG A 162 6.38 -10.17 -19.75
C ARG A 162 6.97 -11.34 -18.96
N LEU A 163 6.46 -11.63 -17.76
CA LEU A 163 6.87 -12.81 -16.99
C LEU A 163 6.40 -14.08 -17.69
N SER A 164 5.13 -14.12 -18.11
CA SER A 164 4.57 -15.24 -18.88
C SER A 164 5.37 -15.50 -20.16
N PHE A 165 5.71 -14.45 -20.91
CA PHE A 165 6.54 -14.56 -22.11
C PHE A 165 7.96 -15.04 -21.79
N HIS A 166 8.62 -14.47 -20.78
CA HIS A 166 10.02 -14.77 -20.48
C HIS A 166 10.23 -16.21 -20.02
N TYR A 167 9.32 -16.74 -19.20
CA TYR A 167 9.40 -18.12 -18.68
C TYR A 167 8.61 -19.14 -19.52
N ASP A 168 7.98 -18.71 -20.61
CA ASP A 168 7.08 -19.52 -21.44
C ASP A 168 5.88 -20.15 -20.67
N LEU A 169 5.25 -19.39 -19.78
CA LEU A 169 4.13 -19.86 -18.96
C LEU A 169 2.81 -19.76 -19.72
N ARG A 170 1.96 -20.79 -19.60
CA ARG A 170 0.74 -20.96 -20.41
C ARG A 170 -0.56 -20.87 -19.61
N GLY A 171 -0.50 -20.48 -18.33
CA GLY A 171 -1.69 -20.21 -17.52
C GLY A 171 -2.26 -18.80 -17.72
N PRO A 172 -3.26 -18.40 -16.91
CA PRO A 172 -3.82 -17.03 -16.92
C PRO A 172 -2.73 -15.99 -16.68
N SER A 173 -2.72 -14.90 -17.44
CA SER A 173 -1.74 -13.80 -17.30
C SER A 173 -2.49 -12.49 -17.14
N VAL A 174 -2.58 -11.99 -15.91
CA VAL A 174 -3.51 -10.92 -15.53
C VAL A 174 -2.78 -9.84 -14.73
N THR A 175 -2.91 -8.58 -15.16
CA THR A 175 -2.57 -7.43 -14.34
C THR A 175 -3.85 -6.81 -13.78
N VAL A 176 -3.85 -6.45 -12.49
CA VAL A 176 -4.99 -5.82 -11.81
C VAL A 176 -4.58 -4.51 -11.17
N ASP A 177 -5.51 -3.56 -11.18
CA ASP A 177 -5.43 -2.29 -10.49
C ASP A 177 -6.68 -2.10 -9.63
N THR A 178 -6.50 -2.25 -8.33
CA THR A 178 -7.49 -1.90 -7.30
C THR A 178 -6.87 -0.90 -6.31
N ALA A 179 -6.01 -0.02 -6.82
CA ALA A 179 -5.19 0.90 -6.03
C ALA A 179 -4.32 0.16 -4.98
N CYS A 180 -4.37 0.59 -3.71
CA CYS A 180 -3.52 0.05 -2.64
C CYS A 180 -3.71 -1.46 -2.41
N SER A 181 -4.89 -2.02 -2.69
CA SER A 181 -5.18 -3.45 -2.49
C SER A 181 -4.70 -4.36 -3.64
N SER A 182 -4.17 -3.79 -4.74
CA SER A 182 -3.87 -4.51 -5.98
C SER A 182 -3.07 -5.80 -5.78
N GLY A 183 -2.02 -5.78 -4.94
CA GLY A 183 -1.20 -6.96 -4.68
C GLY A 183 -1.96 -8.11 -3.99
N LEU A 184 -2.85 -7.82 -3.04
CA LEU A 184 -3.68 -8.86 -2.41
C LEU A 184 -4.86 -9.27 -3.29
N THR A 185 -5.41 -8.35 -4.10
CA THR A 185 -6.40 -8.70 -5.12
C THR A 185 -5.81 -9.70 -6.13
N ALA A 186 -4.59 -9.44 -6.63
CA ALA A 186 -3.87 -10.36 -7.50
C ALA A 186 -3.65 -11.74 -6.84
N LEU A 187 -3.27 -11.76 -5.56
CA LEU A 187 -3.12 -12.99 -4.78
C LEU A 187 -4.44 -13.77 -4.66
N ALA A 188 -5.54 -13.09 -4.31
CA ALA A 188 -6.84 -13.73 -4.16
C ALA A 188 -7.34 -14.31 -5.50
N LEU A 189 -7.14 -13.60 -6.62
CA LEU A 189 -7.46 -14.12 -7.95
C LEU A 189 -6.60 -15.34 -8.32
N ALA A 190 -5.32 -15.34 -7.95
CA ALA A 190 -4.44 -16.50 -8.15
C ALA A 190 -4.92 -17.71 -7.34
N VAL A 191 -5.28 -17.51 -6.07
CA VAL A 191 -5.87 -18.56 -5.21
C VAL A 191 -7.15 -19.12 -5.81
N MET A 192 -8.04 -18.26 -6.32
CA MET A 192 -9.25 -18.68 -7.01
C MET A 192 -8.95 -19.47 -8.28
N ALA A 193 -7.98 -19.03 -9.09
CA ALA A 193 -7.57 -19.73 -10.31
C ALA A 193 -6.96 -21.12 -10.04
N LEU A 194 -6.15 -21.24 -8.97
CA LEU A 194 -5.59 -22.53 -8.52
C LEU A 194 -6.70 -23.47 -8.04
N ARG A 195 -7.60 -22.98 -7.18
CA ARG A 195 -8.75 -23.77 -6.68
C ARG A 195 -9.72 -24.18 -7.79
N ALA A 196 -9.83 -23.37 -8.84
CA ALA A 196 -10.64 -23.66 -10.03
C ALA A 196 -9.91 -24.52 -11.08
N GLY A 197 -8.67 -24.96 -10.82
CA GLY A 197 -7.88 -25.77 -11.73
C GLY A 197 -7.49 -25.07 -13.05
N GLN A 198 -7.53 -23.74 -13.09
CA GLN A 198 -7.13 -22.96 -14.29
C GLN A 198 -5.61 -22.89 -14.46
N CYS A 199 -4.87 -23.18 -13.38
CA CYS A 199 -3.41 -23.32 -13.38
C CYS A 199 -3.00 -24.31 -12.29
N SER A 200 -1.83 -24.93 -12.44
CA SER A 200 -1.27 -25.87 -11.44
C SER A 200 -0.37 -25.18 -10.42
N MET A 201 0.12 -23.99 -10.78
CA MET A 201 0.97 -23.13 -9.98
C MET A 201 0.70 -21.68 -10.38
N ALA A 202 0.93 -20.73 -9.49
CA ALA A 202 0.78 -19.32 -9.82
C ALA A 202 1.96 -18.50 -9.30
N LEU A 203 2.45 -17.58 -10.13
CA LEU A 203 3.38 -16.53 -9.77
C LEU A 203 2.57 -15.26 -9.51
N VAL A 204 2.68 -14.70 -8.32
CA VAL A 204 1.97 -13.47 -7.94
C VAL A 204 3.00 -12.41 -7.61
N GLY A 205 2.88 -11.24 -8.21
CA GLY A 205 3.79 -10.12 -7.97
C GLY A 205 3.04 -8.80 -7.80
N ALA A 206 3.62 -7.86 -7.09
CA ALA A 206 3.18 -6.47 -7.13
C ALA A 206 4.40 -5.55 -6.96
N ALA A 207 4.34 -4.41 -7.63
CA ALA A 207 5.39 -3.41 -7.60
C ALA A 207 4.80 -2.01 -7.47
N ASN A 208 5.57 -1.14 -6.82
CA ASN A 208 5.41 0.30 -6.84
C ASN A 208 6.81 0.93 -6.85
N ILE A 209 7.10 1.78 -7.84
CA ILE A 209 8.36 2.52 -7.93
C ILE A 209 8.07 3.97 -8.30
N ILE A 210 8.38 4.89 -7.40
CA ILE A 210 8.14 6.31 -7.54
C ILE A 210 9.14 6.91 -8.53
N CYS A 211 8.63 7.50 -9.61
CA CYS A 211 9.45 8.05 -10.69
C CYS A 211 9.10 9.48 -11.09
N ASP A 212 7.90 9.98 -10.74
CA ASP A 212 7.45 11.35 -11.02
C ASP A 212 6.60 11.90 -9.87
N GLY A 213 6.61 13.23 -9.70
CA GLY A 213 5.90 13.95 -8.65
C GLY A 213 4.41 14.16 -8.87
N PHE A 214 3.88 13.92 -10.07
CA PHE A 214 2.47 14.18 -10.36
C PHE A 214 1.53 13.46 -9.38
N TYR A 215 1.72 12.15 -9.16
CA TYR A 215 0.84 11.39 -8.29
C TYR A 215 0.99 11.78 -6.80
N HIS A 216 2.21 12.18 -6.38
CA HIS A 216 2.42 12.75 -5.05
C HIS A 216 1.62 14.04 -4.86
N ALA A 217 1.68 14.95 -5.83
CA ALA A 217 0.93 16.21 -5.77
C ALA A 217 -0.58 15.96 -5.67
N THR A 218 -1.12 14.98 -6.40
CA THR A 218 -2.55 14.63 -6.31
C THR A 218 -2.92 14.08 -4.93
N LEU A 219 -2.08 13.23 -4.33
CA LEU A 219 -2.32 12.68 -2.99
C LEU A 219 -2.17 13.73 -1.89
N GLN A 220 -1.27 14.70 -2.09
CA GLN A 220 -1.12 15.84 -1.19
C GLN A 220 -2.38 16.72 -1.20
N GLN A 221 -2.95 17.01 -2.37
CA GLN A 221 -4.22 17.75 -2.47
C GLN A 221 -5.39 16.95 -1.88
N ALA A 222 -5.36 15.62 -1.97
CA ALA A 222 -6.35 14.75 -1.33
C ALA A 222 -6.23 14.69 0.21
N GLY A 223 -5.17 15.27 0.81
CA GLY A 223 -5.01 15.35 2.26
C GLY A 223 -4.67 14.02 2.95
N VAL A 224 -4.20 13.01 2.21
CA VAL A 224 -3.90 11.67 2.75
C VAL A 224 -2.43 11.47 3.13
N LEU A 225 -1.56 12.40 2.75
CA LEU A 225 -0.14 12.34 3.03
C LEU A 225 0.20 12.99 4.38
N SER A 226 1.09 12.34 5.12
CA SER A 226 1.63 12.87 6.38
C SER A 226 2.44 14.14 6.14
N SER A 227 2.10 15.18 6.90
CA SER A 227 2.86 16.44 6.95
C SER A 227 4.15 16.30 7.77
N THR A 228 4.18 15.35 8.71
CA THR A 228 5.33 15.09 9.58
C THR A 228 6.31 14.05 9.03
N GLY A 229 6.02 13.46 7.87
CA GLY A 229 6.85 12.44 7.26
C GLY A 229 6.82 11.10 8.02
N ARG A 230 5.71 10.79 8.70
CA ARG A 230 5.51 9.54 9.45
C ARG A 230 4.46 8.67 8.77
N SER A 231 4.47 7.38 9.07
CA SER A 231 3.49 6.41 8.55
C SER A 231 3.19 5.36 9.61
N VAL A 232 2.89 5.84 10.81
CA VAL A 232 2.70 5.00 11.99
C VAL A 232 1.21 4.93 12.27
N GLY A 233 0.55 3.94 11.66
CA GLY A 233 -0.87 3.69 11.89
C GLY A 233 -1.19 3.53 13.38
N PHE A 234 -2.37 4.01 13.75
CA PHE A 234 -3.00 3.93 15.07
C PHE A 234 -2.35 4.77 16.18
N ASP A 235 -1.24 5.46 15.89
CA ASP A 235 -0.55 6.33 16.84
C ASP A 235 -1.33 7.63 17.06
N ALA A 236 -1.27 8.18 18.26
CA ALA A 236 -1.94 9.44 18.60
C ALA A 236 -1.45 10.64 17.76
N ALA A 237 -0.24 10.56 17.19
CA ALA A 237 0.32 11.59 16.32
C ALA A 237 0.28 11.20 14.82
N ALA A 238 -0.55 10.23 14.43
CA ALA A 238 -0.73 9.87 13.04
C ALA A 238 -1.51 10.96 12.28
N ASP A 239 -0.99 11.38 11.12
CA ASP A 239 -1.53 12.48 10.31
C ASP A 239 -1.57 12.14 8.81
N GLY A 240 -1.56 10.85 8.46
CA GLY A 240 -1.49 10.33 7.10
C GLY A 240 -0.30 9.38 6.88
N TYR A 241 0.01 9.10 5.61
CA TYR A 241 1.11 8.22 5.24
C TYR A 241 2.17 8.91 4.37
N VAL A 242 3.31 8.24 4.22
CA VAL A 242 4.42 8.58 3.35
C VAL A 242 4.50 7.52 2.26
N ARG A 243 4.66 7.92 1.00
CA ARG A 243 4.78 6.99 -0.13
C ARG A 243 6.08 6.18 -0.04
N GLY A 244 6.07 4.95 -0.58
CA GLY A 244 7.25 4.10 -0.63
C GLY A 244 7.38 3.28 -1.91
N ASP A 245 8.61 2.96 -2.26
CA ASP A 245 8.98 1.97 -3.26
C ASP A 245 8.89 0.58 -2.63
N GLY A 246 8.38 -0.39 -3.37
CA GLY A 246 8.29 -1.76 -2.90
C GLY A 246 7.95 -2.73 -4.01
N VAL A 247 8.56 -3.91 -3.96
CA VAL A 247 8.30 -5.02 -4.86
C VAL A 247 8.21 -6.29 -4.03
N GLY A 248 7.19 -7.10 -4.27
CA GLY A 248 7.07 -8.41 -3.66
C GLY A 248 6.58 -9.44 -4.67
N CYS A 249 7.10 -10.65 -4.57
CA CYS A 249 6.70 -11.76 -5.42
C CYS A 249 6.61 -13.06 -4.61
N VAL A 250 5.59 -13.86 -4.89
CA VAL A 250 5.37 -15.16 -4.28
C VAL A 250 5.02 -16.21 -5.32
N VAL A 251 5.40 -17.46 -5.06
CA VAL A 251 5.00 -18.63 -5.84
C VAL A 251 4.00 -19.44 -5.04
N LEU A 252 2.87 -19.76 -5.66
CA LEU A 252 1.73 -20.41 -5.03
C LEU A 252 1.46 -21.77 -5.68
N LYS A 253 1.10 -22.76 -4.86
CA LYS A 253 0.74 -24.10 -5.31
C LYS A 253 -0.29 -24.73 -4.36
N PRO A 254 -1.21 -25.59 -4.82
CA PRO A 254 -2.07 -26.33 -3.90
C PRO A 254 -1.23 -27.07 -2.85
N LEU A 255 -1.62 -26.99 -1.57
CA LEU A 255 -0.78 -27.47 -0.46
C LEU A 255 -0.40 -28.94 -0.65
N GLY A 256 -1.37 -29.83 -0.88
CA GLY A 256 -1.10 -31.25 -1.12
C GLY A 256 -0.06 -31.50 -2.24
N ALA A 257 -0.16 -30.78 -3.37
CA ALA A 257 0.80 -30.91 -4.45
C ALA A 257 2.19 -30.37 -4.08
N ALA A 258 2.27 -29.31 -3.28
CA ALA A 258 3.53 -28.82 -2.74
C ALA A 258 4.16 -29.80 -1.73
N LEU A 259 3.32 -30.53 -0.97
CA LEU A 259 3.78 -31.59 -0.07
C LEU A 259 4.37 -32.75 -0.86
N ASP A 260 3.63 -33.23 -1.86
CA ASP A 260 4.00 -34.37 -2.71
C ASP A 260 5.30 -34.12 -3.50
N ASP A 261 5.46 -32.91 -4.05
CA ASP A 261 6.66 -32.54 -4.82
C ASP A 261 7.84 -32.10 -3.95
N GLY A 262 7.70 -32.19 -2.63
CA GLY A 262 8.74 -31.83 -1.67
C GLY A 262 9.13 -30.35 -1.76
N ASP A 263 8.21 -29.47 -2.17
CA ASP A 263 8.45 -28.04 -2.21
C ASP A 263 8.67 -27.47 -0.80
N PRO A 264 9.53 -26.45 -0.64
CA PRO A 264 9.55 -25.64 0.57
C PRO A 264 8.18 -24.99 0.77
N VAL A 265 7.73 -24.85 2.02
CA VAL A 265 6.47 -24.17 2.35
C VAL A 265 6.77 -23.09 3.38
N HIS A 266 6.68 -21.83 2.97
CA HIS A 266 6.94 -20.68 3.82
C HIS A 266 5.75 -20.35 4.72
N ALA A 267 4.54 -20.51 4.21
CA ALA A 267 3.26 -20.41 4.92
C ALA A 267 2.15 -21.03 4.08
N VAL A 268 0.95 -21.14 4.65
CA VAL A 268 -0.26 -21.60 3.97
C VAL A 268 -1.29 -20.48 3.93
N ILE A 269 -1.86 -20.20 2.76
CA ILE A 269 -3.04 -19.35 2.63
C ILE A 269 -4.26 -20.20 2.94
N ALA A 270 -4.85 -19.97 4.11
CA ALA A 270 -6.02 -20.70 4.59
C ALA A 270 -7.31 -20.12 4.00
N GLY A 271 -7.40 -18.79 3.90
CA GLY A 271 -8.57 -18.13 3.32
C GLY A 271 -8.25 -16.78 2.69
N VAL A 272 -9.06 -16.40 1.71
CA VAL A 272 -8.99 -15.10 1.04
C VAL A 272 -10.37 -14.47 0.93
N GLY A 273 -10.43 -13.15 0.95
CA GLY A 273 -11.65 -12.38 0.72
C GLY A 273 -11.36 -11.15 -0.13
N MET A 274 -12.36 -10.76 -0.93
CA MET A 274 -12.40 -9.48 -1.65
C MET A 274 -13.82 -8.92 -1.60
N ASN A 275 -13.96 -7.61 -1.41
CA ASN A 275 -15.25 -6.92 -1.57
C ASN A 275 -15.06 -5.45 -1.93
N HIS A 276 -16.14 -4.67 -1.89
CA HIS A 276 -16.11 -3.23 -2.07
C HIS A 276 -16.87 -2.55 -0.93
N ASP A 277 -16.49 -1.32 -0.61
CA ASP A 277 -17.17 -0.48 0.37
C ASP A 277 -18.63 -0.13 -0.01
N GLY A 278 -19.03 -0.37 -1.27
CA GLY A 278 -20.32 0.05 -1.80
C GLY A 278 -20.51 1.56 -1.70
N ARG A 279 -21.72 1.99 -1.31
CA ARG A 279 -22.02 3.41 -1.05
C ARG A 279 -21.63 3.77 0.38
N SER A 280 -20.48 4.41 0.55
CA SER A 280 -20.01 5.02 1.80
C SER A 280 -20.30 6.54 1.82
N ALA A 281 -19.76 7.27 2.79
CA ALA A 281 -20.01 8.71 2.95
C ALA A 281 -19.53 9.54 1.75
N THR A 282 -18.38 9.19 1.18
CA THR A 282 -17.82 9.71 -0.07
C THR A 282 -17.10 8.59 -0.80
N LEU A 283 -16.78 8.77 -2.09
CA LEU A 283 -16.14 7.73 -2.91
C LEU A 283 -14.87 7.14 -2.27
N THR A 284 -14.13 7.98 -1.55
CA THR A 284 -12.86 7.62 -0.92
C THR A 284 -12.95 7.38 0.59
N ALA A 285 -14.15 7.46 1.17
CA ALA A 285 -14.35 7.20 2.59
C ALA A 285 -14.38 5.68 2.85
N PRO A 286 -13.61 5.18 3.83
CA PRO A 286 -13.59 3.76 4.17
C PRO A 286 -14.91 3.31 4.80
N SER A 287 -15.23 2.01 4.69
CA SER A 287 -16.40 1.40 5.34
C SER A 287 -16.01 0.30 6.34
N ALA A 288 -16.12 0.61 7.63
CA ALA A 288 -15.90 -0.37 8.71
C ALA A 288 -16.80 -1.62 8.56
N GLN A 289 -18.05 -1.44 8.10
CA GLN A 289 -18.99 -2.54 7.87
C GLN A 289 -18.54 -3.45 6.72
N ALA A 290 -18.04 -2.87 5.62
CA ALA A 290 -17.52 -3.63 4.50
C ALA A 290 -16.24 -4.38 4.90
N GLN A 291 -15.36 -3.74 5.66
CA GLN A 291 -14.14 -4.36 6.19
C GLN A 291 -14.46 -5.52 7.16
N ALA A 292 -15.43 -5.36 8.06
CA ALA A 292 -15.87 -6.44 8.94
C ALA A 292 -16.47 -7.62 8.16
N SER A 293 -17.29 -7.32 7.15
CA SER A 293 -17.90 -8.35 6.28
C SER A 293 -16.86 -9.08 5.44
N LEU A 294 -15.82 -8.38 4.99
CA LEU A 294 -14.66 -8.95 4.31
C LEU A 294 -13.91 -9.93 5.23
N ILE A 295 -13.60 -9.52 6.45
CA ILE A 295 -12.91 -10.36 7.45
C ILE A 295 -13.73 -11.63 7.73
N ARG A 296 -15.04 -11.50 7.99
CA ARG A 296 -15.95 -12.65 8.18
C ARG A 296 -15.97 -13.59 6.98
N GLY A 297 -15.99 -13.03 5.76
CA GLY A 297 -15.96 -13.82 4.52
C GLY A 297 -14.69 -14.66 4.40
N ALA A 298 -13.53 -14.07 4.69
CA ALA A 298 -12.25 -14.79 4.64
C ALA A 298 -12.12 -15.82 5.78
N LEU A 299 -12.62 -15.53 6.99
CA LEU A 299 -12.71 -16.49 8.09
C LEU A 299 -13.56 -17.70 7.71
N ALA A 300 -14.70 -17.46 7.04
CA ALA A 300 -15.57 -18.52 6.53
C ALA A 300 -14.89 -19.33 5.41
N ASP A 301 -14.14 -18.68 4.50
CA ASP A 301 -13.34 -19.37 3.48
C ASP A 301 -12.24 -20.26 4.08
N ALA A 302 -11.60 -19.78 5.17
CA ALA A 302 -10.61 -20.52 5.93
C ALA A 302 -11.19 -21.59 6.88
N GLY A 303 -12.49 -21.51 7.21
CA GLY A 303 -13.12 -22.39 8.19
C GLY A 303 -12.60 -22.22 9.62
N VAL A 304 -12.18 -21.01 10.01
CA VAL A 304 -11.62 -20.72 11.36
C VAL A 304 -12.42 -19.63 12.08
N PRO A 305 -12.53 -19.67 13.42
CA PRO A 305 -13.18 -18.61 14.18
C PRO A 305 -12.29 -17.37 14.31
N GLY A 306 -12.91 -16.20 14.53
CA GLY A 306 -12.18 -14.94 14.71
C GLY A 306 -11.17 -14.98 15.87
N SER A 307 -11.52 -15.63 16.98
CA SER A 307 -10.64 -15.84 18.15
C SER A 307 -9.34 -16.57 17.86
N ALA A 308 -9.25 -17.31 16.76
CA ALA A 308 -8.04 -18.04 16.37
C ALA A 308 -6.98 -17.14 15.71
N ILE A 309 -7.33 -15.91 15.31
CA ILE A 309 -6.36 -14.96 14.76
C ILE A 309 -5.54 -14.36 15.91
N GLY A 310 -4.21 -14.52 15.84
CA GLY A 310 -3.32 -14.00 16.88
C GLY A 310 -2.55 -12.74 16.49
N TYR A 311 -2.39 -12.50 15.20
CA TYR A 311 -1.79 -11.28 14.69
C TYR A 311 -2.52 -10.80 13.43
N LEU A 312 -2.65 -9.49 13.29
CA LEU A 312 -3.21 -8.85 12.11
C LEU A 312 -2.23 -7.78 11.61
N GLU A 313 -1.72 -8.00 10.39
CA GLU A 313 -1.02 -6.99 9.61
C GLU A 313 -2.08 -6.11 8.95
N ALA A 314 -2.26 -4.92 9.53
CA ALA A 314 -3.31 -4.00 9.16
C ALA A 314 -2.98 -3.24 7.87
N HIS A 315 -3.99 -2.61 7.28
CA HIS A 315 -3.79 -1.57 6.29
C HIS A 315 -3.10 -0.36 6.96
N GLY A 316 -3.56 0.10 8.11
CA GLY A 316 -2.88 0.99 9.05
C GLY A 316 -2.14 2.14 8.38
N THR A 317 -2.88 3.01 7.70
CA THR A 317 -2.31 4.14 6.94
C THR A 317 -1.99 5.35 7.80
N GLY A 318 -2.47 5.42 9.04
CA GLY A 318 -2.24 6.60 9.87
C GLY A 318 -3.17 7.76 9.56
N THR A 319 -4.21 7.53 8.76
CA THR A 319 -5.17 8.56 8.34
C THR A 319 -6.29 8.70 9.36
N GLU A 320 -6.74 9.93 9.61
CA GLU A 320 -7.76 10.27 10.61
C GLU A 320 -9.07 9.47 10.45
N ALA A 321 -9.55 9.28 9.21
CA ALA A 321 -10.74 8.48 8.94
C ALA A 321 -10.46 6.97 8.83
N GLY A 322 -9.29 6.59 8.30
CA GLY A 322 -8.95 5.20 8.00
C GLY A 322 -8.69 4.33 9.24
N ASP A 323 -7.91 4.83 10.19
CA ASP A 323 -7.50 4.04 11.35
C ASP A 323 -8.68 3.68 12.28
N PRO A 324 -9.61 4.62 12.62
CA PRO A 324 -10.80 4.26 13.38
C PRO A 324 -11.73 3.30 12.63
N ALA A 325 -11.91 3.49 11.32
CA ALA A 325 -12.73 2.60 10.51
C ALA A 325 -12.16 1.17 10.48
N GLU A 326 -10.83 1.05 10.36
CA GLU A 326 -10.16 -0.24 10.38
C GLU A 326 -10.24 -0.94 11.73
N ILE A 327 -10.01 -0.22 12.84
CA ILE A 327 -10.18 -0.80 14.17
C ILE A 327 -11.63 -1.25 14.38
N ALA A 328 -12.62 -0.44 14.03
CA ALA A 328 -14.03 -0.83 14.11
C ALA A 328 -14.33 -2.07 13.25
N GLY A 329 -13.79 -2.13 12.03
CA GLY A 329 -13.92 -3.27 11.13
C GLY A 329 -13.28 -4.55 11.68
N ILE A 330 -12.12 -4.45 12.32
CA ILE A 330 -11.43 -5.57 12.99
C ILE A 330 -12.25 -6.06 14.19
N VAL A 331 -12.74 -5.14 15.04
CA VAL A 331 -13.52 -5.46 16.24
C VAL A 331 -14.79 -6.23 15.88
N ASP A 332 -15.56 -5.74 14.91
CA ASP A 332 -16.79 -6.39 14.44
C ASP A 332 -16.50 -7.65 13.60
N GLY A 333 -15.49 -7.60 12.72
CA GLY A 333 -15.15 -8.69 11.82
C GLY A 333 -14.63 -9.94 12.54
N LEU A 334 -13.86 -9.75 13.62
CA LEU A 334 -13.33 -10.85 14.45
C LEU A 334 -14.19 -11.17 15.67
N GLY A 335 -15.24 -10.39 15.95
CA GLY A 335 -16.09 -10.58 17.13
C GLY A 335 -15.34 -10.34 18.45
N LEU A 336 -14.43 -9.36 18.50
CA LEU A 336 -13.54 -9.18 19.67
C LEU A 336 -14.28 -8.91 20.99
N ARG A 337 -15.49 -8.36 20.91
CA ARG A 337 -16.35 -8.10 22.08
C ARG A 337 -16.95 -9.39 22.67
N ASP A 338 -17.02 -10.46 21.88
CA ASP A 338 -17.58 -11.76 22.27
C ASP A 338 -16.50 -12.69 22.86
N HIS A 339 -15.25 -12.22 22.96
CA HIS A 339 -14.10 -13.03 23.30
C HIS A 339 -13.35 -12.45 24.49
N GLY A 340 -13.10 -13.27 25.51
CA GLY A 340 -12.24 -12.90 26.65
C GLY A 340 -10.75 -12.97 26.34
N SER A 341 -10.36 -13.70 25.29
CA SER A 341 -8.97 -13.89 24.86
C SER A 341 -8.89 -14.25 23.37
N MET A 342 -7.75 -13.95 22.76
CA MET A 342 -7.39 -14.26 21.38
C MET A 342 -6.15 -15.16 21.32
N ALA A 343 -5.80 -15.70 20.14
CA ALA A 343 -4.70 -16.65 19.98
C ALA A 343 -3.27 -16.04 20.02
N GLY A 344 -3.15 -14.71 20.05
CA GLY A 344 -1.85 -14.04 20.05
C GLY A 344 -1.19 -14.02 21.44
N PRO A 345 0.03 -13.47 21.54
CA PRO A 345 0.74 -13.37 22.82
C PRO A 345 -0.10 -12.71 23.91
N GLU A 346 0.00 -13.25 25.13
CA GLU A 346 -0.75 -12.77 26.31
C GLU A 346 -2.28 -12.86 26.17
N GLY A 347 -2.77 -13.72 25.25
CA GLY A 347 -4.20 -13.89 25.01
C GLY A 347 -4.82 -12.71 24.28
N ARG A 348 -4.03 -11.92 23.52
CA ARG A 348 -4.49 -10.72 22.81
C ARG A 348 -4.29 -10.85 21.31
N LEU A 349 -5.15 -10.20 20.52
CA LEU A 349 -4.91 -9.96 19.11
C LEU A 349 -3.86 -8.87 18.99
N TRP A 350 -2.74 -9.16 18.35
CA TRP A 350 -1.74 -8.15 18.05
C TRP A 350 -2.01 -7.51 16.70
N VAL A 351 -1.92 -6.18 16.61
CA VAL A 351 -2.14 -5.44 15.36
C VAL A 351 -0.94 -4.55 15.09
N GLY A 352 -0.42 -4.60 13.86
CA GLY A 352 0.65 -3.70 13.43
C GLY A 352 0.58 -3.42 11.93
N THR A 353 1.47 -2.58 11.43
CA THR A 353 1.59 -2.26 10.00
C THR A 353 3.06 -2.12 9.61
N VAL A 354 3.42 -2.66 8.45
CA VAL A 354 4.74 -2.53 7.82
C VAL A 354 5.01 -1.09 7.36
N LYS A 355 3.95 -0.29 7.18
CA LYS A 355 4.06 1.09 6.68
C LYS A 355 4.90 1.98 7.59
N ALA A 356 4.96 1.67 8.88
CA ALA A 356 5.83 2.35 9.83
C ALA A 356 7.32 2.21 9.49
N ASN A 357 7.70 1.10 8.84
CA ASN A 357 9.08 0.81 8.47
C ASN A 357 9.45 1.38 7.09
N VAL A 358 8.63 1.11 6.08
CA VAL A 358 8.97 1.36 4.65
C VAL A 358 7.96 2.24 3.92
N GLY A 359 7.14 3.00 4.67
CA GLY A 359 6.07 3.81 4.09
C GLY A 359 4.96 2.96 3.46
N HIS A 360 3.98 3.63 2.86
CA HIS A 360 2.95 2.99 2.08
C HIS A 360 3.46 2.70 0.66
N THR A 361 3.73 1.43 0.38
CA THR A 361 4.20 0.95 -0.92
C THR A 361 3.09 0.73 -1.96
N GLU A 362 2.00 1.48 -1.82
CA GLU A 362 0.86 1.55 -2.76
C GLU A 362 0.38 0.16 -3.22
N SER A 363 0.43 -0.15 -4.51
CA SER A 363 0.03 -1.46 -5.08
C SER A 363 0.79 -2.66 -4.49
N ALA A 364 2.01 -2.46 -4.00
CA ALA A 364 2.82 -3.50 -3.35
C ALA A 364 2.60 -3.61 -1.84
N ALA A 365 1.80 -2.72 -1.22
CA ALA A 365 1.59 -2.69 0.22
C ALA A 365 1.00 -4.00 0.75
N GLY A 366 0.04 -4.55 0.02
CA GLY A 366 -0.59 -5.81 0.36
C GLY A 366 0.39 -6.99 0.38
N ILE A 367 1.20 -7.14 -0.67
CA ILE A 367 2.13 -8.28 -0.78
C ILE A 367 3.30 -8.15 0.21
N LEU A 368 3.75 -6.93 0.53
CA LEU A 368 4.77 -6.72 1.55
C LEU A 368 4.24 -6.97 2.97
N GLY A 369 2.98 -6.60 3.24
CA GLY A 369 2.29 -7.01 4.46
C GLY A 369 2.16 -8.54 4.58
N LEU A 370 1.84 -9.23 3.48
CA LEU A 370 1.82 -10.69 3.41
C LEU A 370 3.18 -11.28 3.80
N LEU A 371 4.28 -10.77 3.22
CA LEU A 371 5.64 -11.26 3.49
C LEU A 371 6.08 -11.00 4.94
N LYS A 372 5.70 -9.86 5.54
CA LYS A 372 5.86 -9.65 6.98
C LYS A 372 5.09 -10.69 7.79
N GLY A 373 3.83 -10.96 7.42
CA GLY A 373 3.01 -12.00 8.06
C GLY A 373 3.64 -13.40 7.98
N VAL A 374 4.21 -13.77 6.82
CA VAL A 374 5.00 -14.99 6.65
C VAL A 374 6.20 -15.01 7.60
N GLY A 375 6.93 -13.90 7.71
CA GLY A 375 8.04 -13.75 8.65
C GLY A 375 7.62 -13.94 10.11
N VAL A 376 6.49 -13.32 10.52
CA VAL A 376 5.93 -13.45 11.88
C VAL A 376 5.62 -14.91 12.20
N LEU A 377 4.97 -15.63 11.28
CA LEU A 377 4.69 -17.06 11.44
C LEU A 377 5.97 -17.89 11.54
N ARG A 378 6.93 -17.68 10.64
CA ARG A 378 8.16 -18.50 10.59
C ARG A 378 9.06 -18.27 11.79
N ARG A 379 9.22 -17.02 12.23
CA ARG A 379 10.15 -16.65 13.30
C ARG A 379 9.50 -16.65 14.69
N GLY A 380 8.17 -16.69 14.77
CA GLY A 380 7.44 -16.66 16.03
C GLY A 380 7.70 -15.40 16.84
N ARG A 381 7.74 -14.27 16.14
CA ARG A 381 8.02 -12.97 16.71
C ARG A 381 7.21 -11.91 15.99
N ILE A 382 6.64 -10.98 16.74
CA ILE A 382 5.87 -9.84 16.23
C ILE A 382 6.74 -8.60 16.46
N PRO A 383 7.32 -8.00 15.40
CA PRO A 383 8.14 -6.81 15.54
C PRO A 383 7.29 -5.58 15.87
N ARG A 384 7.85 -4.65 16.65
CA ARG A 384 7.21 -3.36 16.94
C ARG A 384 7.08 -2.48 15.70
N MET A 385 6.08 -1.62 15.69
CA MET A 385 5.97 -0.49 14.77
C MET A 385 6.96 0.59 15.19
N PRO A 386 8.00 0.90 14.39
CA PRO A 386 8.97 1.92 14.76
C PRO A 386 8.28 3.30 14.87
N GLY A 387 8.60 4.02 15.96
CA GLY A 387 8.04 5.34 16.22
C GLY A 387 6.58 5.34 16.69
N PHE A 388 6.02 4.18 17.06
CA PHE A 388 4.75 4.11 17.79
C PHE A 388 4.98 4.50 19.26
N THR A 389 4.13 5.38 19.78
CA THR A 389 4.30 6.02 21.09
C THR A 389 3.08 5.82 21.98
N ALA A 390 1.88 6.09 21.45
CA ALA A 390 0.64 5.98 22.20
C ALA A 390 -0.53 5.68 21.26
N VAL A 391 -1.52 4.94 21.76
CA VAL A 391 -2.76 4.67 21.03
C VAL A 391 -3.51 5.98 20.80
N SER A 392 -4.00 6.20 19.58
CA SER A 392 -4.85 7.35 19.28
C SER A 392 -6.14 7.31 20.10
N PRO A 393 -6.56 8.43 20.73
CA PRO A 393 -7.78 8.49 21.53
C PRO A 393 -9.07 8.34 20.69
N THR A 394 -8.96 8.41 19.36
CA THR A 394 -10.06 8.17 18.42
C THR A 394 -10.39 6.68 18.26
N LEU A 395 -9.54 5.78 18.77
CA LEU A 395 -9.69 4.34 18.60
C LEU A 395 -10.37 3.72 19.82
N GLU A 396 -11.45 2.98 19.59
CA GLU A 396 -12.15 2.23 20.64
C GLU A 396 -11.44 0.89 20.93
N THR A 397 -10.31 0.94 21.63
CA THR A 397 -9.52 -0.26 21.98
C THR A 397 -9.66 -0.71 23.45
N ASP A 398 -10.21 0.15 24.31
CA ASP A 398 -10.27 -0.09 25.75
C ASP A 398 -11.17 -1.27 26.11
N GLY A 399 -10.69 -2.12 27.02
CA GLY A 399 -11.41 -3.32 27.47
C GLY A 399 -11.43 -4.48 26.48
N LEU A 400 -10.83 -4.33 25.29
CA LEU A 400 -10.77 -5.40 24.29
C LEU A 400 -9.50 -6.26 24.45
N PRO A 401 -9.52 -7.54 24.04
CA PRO A 401 -8.33 -8.38 23.98
C PRO A 401 -7.47 -8.01 22.75
N LEU A 402 -7.15 -6.73 22.58
CA LEU A 402 -6.41 -6.16 21.44
C LEU A 402 -5.17 -5.40 21.92
N GLN A 403 -4.05 -5.61 21.24
CA GLN A 403 -2.77 -4.95 21.51
C GLN A 403 -2.19 -4.39 20.21
N LEU A 404 -2.00 -3.06 20.14
CA LEU A 404 -1.20 -2.45 19.09
C LEU A 404 0.28 -2.77 19.33
N ALA A 405 1.01 -3.12 18.26
CA ALA A 405 2.40 -3.58 18.30
C ALA A 405 3.40 -2.43 18.55
N GLY A 406 3.26 -1.70 19.66
CA GLY A 406 4.21 -0.68 20.12
C GLY A 406 5.50 -1.25 20.73
N ARG A 407 5.55 -2.57 20.96
CA ARG A 407 6.72 -3.32 21.45
C ARG A 407 6.83 -4.65 20.73
N ASP A 408 8.03 -5.25 20.76
CA ASP A 408 8.21 -6.59 20.22
C ASP A 408 7.53 -7.62 21.12
N ALA A 409 7.02 -8.70 20.53
CA ALA A 409 6.47 -9.83 21.27
C ALA A 409 6.95 -11.16 20.70
N ASN A 410 7.23 -12.11 21.60
CA ASN A 410 7.48 -13.49 21.21
C ASN A 410 6.15 -14.22 21.08
N TRP A 411 6.01 -15.00 20.02
CA TRP A 411 4.84 -15.82 19.73
C TRP A 411 5.28 -17.25 19.34
N PRO A 412 5.77 -18.02 20.34
CA PRO A 412 6.26 -19.36 20.10
C PRO A 412 5.14 -20.27 19.61
N ARG A 413 5.53 -21.34 18.91
CA ARG A 413 4.59 -22.37 18.45
C ARG A 413 3.91 -23.03 19.64
N SER A 414 2.63 -23.33 19.50
CA SER A 414 1.82 -24.10 20.46
C SER A 414 1.14 -25.26 19.72
N ASP A 415 0.28 -26.01 20.40
CA ASP A 415 -0.50 -27.09 19.78
C ASP A 415 -1.51 -26.56 18.73
N ALA A 416 -1.94 -25.30 18.88
CA ALA A 416 -2.81 -24.65 17.90
C ALA A 416 -1.97 -23.89 16.86
N PRO A 417 -2.30 -23.99 15.56
CA PRO A 417 -1.54 -23.31 14.53
C PRO A 417 -1.70 -21.80 14.66
N ARG A 418 -0.59 -21.08 14.51
CA ARG A 418 -0.61 -19.61 14.45
C ARG A 418 -1.29 -19.15 13.17
N LEU A 419 -2.21 -18.20 13.31
CA LEU A 419 -2.96 -17.60 12.21
C LEU A 419 -2.77 -16.07 12.18
N VAL A 420 -2.43 -15.56 10.99
CA VAL A 420 -2.22 -14.14 10.73
C VAL A 420 -3.26 -13.64 9.73
N GLY A 421 -3.96 -12.55 10.06
CA GLY A 421 -4.75 -11.79 9.10
C GLY A 421 -3.90 -10.72 8.41
N VAL A 422 -4.17 -10.42 7.14
CA VAL A 422 -3.52 -9.34 6.39
C VAL A 422 -4.59 -8.51 5.68
N ASN A 423 -4.73 -7.24 6.07
CA ASN A 423 -5.65 -6.27 5.48
C ASN A 423 -4.97 -5.45 4.39
N CYS A 424 -5.69 -5.18 3.30
CA CYS A 424 -5.32 -4.13 2.37
C CYS A 424 -6.55 -3.50 1.72
N PHE A 425 -6.73 -2.19 1.89
CA PHE A 425 -7.92 -1.45 1.45
C PHE A 425 -7.49 -0.43 0.39
N GLY A 426 -8.09 -0.50 -0.80
CA GLY A 426 -7.86 0.47 -1.87
C GLY A 426 -8.63 1.75 -1.58
N PHE A 427 -8.03 2.92 -1.86
CA PHE A 427 -8.69 4.20 -1.58
C PHE A 427 -10.01 4.41 -2.34
N GLY A 428 -10.23 3.68 -3.45
CA GLY A 428 -11.51 3.67 -4.17
C GLY A 428 -12.56 2.71 -3.60
N GLY A 429 -12.28 2.04 -2.47
CA GLY A 429 -13.20 1.14 -1.77
C GLY A 429 -13.02 -0.35 -2.08
N ALA A 430 -12.13 -0.74 -2.99
CA ALA A 430 -11.84 -2.14 -3.30
C ALA A 430 -10.93 -2.76 -2.24
N ASN A 431 -11.43 -3.74 -1.49
CA ASN A 431 -10.77 -4.29 -0.32
C ASN A 431 -10.36 -5.75 -0.53
N ALA A 432 -9.25 -6.15 0.10
CA ALA A 432 -8.79 -7.52 0.14
C ALA A 432 -8.30 -7.92 1.54
N HIS A 433 -8.56 -9.17 1.93
CA HIS A 433 -8.09 -9.75 3.18
C HIS A 433 -7.60 -11.18 2.97
N VAL A 434 -6.52 -11.55 3.66
CA VAL A 434 -5.90 -12.87 3.57
C VAL A 434 -5.65 -13.43 4.96
N ILE A 435 -5.95 -14.71 5.15
CA ILE A 435 -5.61 -15.45 6.36
C ILE A 435 -4.47 -16.41 6.03
N LEU A 436 -3.34 -16.20 6.69
CA LEU A 436 -2.17 -17.05 6.65
C LEU A 436 -2.16 -17.99 7.86
N ARG A 437 -1.73 -19.22 7.63
CA ARG A 437 -1.48 -20.26 8.62
C ARG A 437 -0.01 -20.63 8.61
N GLU A 438 0.56 -20.90 9.78
CA GLU A 438 1.94 -21.36 9.85
C GLU A 438 2.19 -22.62 9.00
N PRO A 439 3.39 -22.78 8.43
CA PRO A 439 3.69 -23.95 7.62
C PRO A 439 3.68 -25.24 8.46
N PRO A 440 3.48 -26.42 7.81
CA PRO A 440 3.69 -27.72 8.43
C PRO A 440 5.08 -27.82 9.07
N ASP A 441 5.21 -28.57 10.17
CA ASP A 441 6.47 -28.69 10.91
C ASP A 441 7.59 -29.23 10.00
N PRO A 442 8.71 -28.50 9.81
CA PRO A 442 9.85 -28.97 9.03
C PRO A 442 10.39 -30.33 9.50
N ALA A 443 10.37 -30.62 10.81
CA ALA A 443 10.83 -31.89 11.36
C ALA A 443 9.98 -33.08 10.92
N SER A 444 8.71 -32.83 10.54
CA SER A 444 7.81 -33.84 9.98
C SER A 444 8.04 -34.10 8.48
N ARG A 445 8.96 -33.37 7.83
CA ARG A 445 9.18 -33.43 6.38
C ARG A 445 10.66 -33.66 6.00
N PRO A 446 11.24 -34.81 6.35
CA PRO A 446 12.57 -35.19 5.87
C PRO A 446 12.54 -35.34 4.34
N GLY A 447 13.24 -34.47 3.61
CA GLY A 447 13.28 -34.47 2.14
C GLY A 447 12.69 -33.23 1.45
N SER A 448 12.26 -32.21 2.22
CA SER A 448 11.95 -30.89 1.63
C SER A 448 13.14 -30.37 0.83
N ARG A 449 12.90 -29.93 -0.40
CA ARG A 449 13.90 -29.19 -1.17
C ARG A 449 14.27 -27.92 -0.44
N THR A 450 15.54 -27.54 -0.57
CA THR A 450 16.08 -26.29 -0.07
C THR A 450 16.45 -25.41 -1.24
N ALA A 451 16.12 -24.12 -1.15
CA ALA A 451 16.59 -23.13 -2.11
C ALA A 451 18.13 -23.14 -2.18
N GLY A 452 18.67 -22.90 -3.38
CA GLY A 452 20.10 -22.69 -3.59
C GLY A 452 20.54 -21.29 -3.14
N THR A 453 21.79 -20.94 -3.41
CA THR A 453 22.25 -19.55 -3.29
C THR A 453 21.53 -18.68 -4.33
N PRO A 454 20.85 -17.58 -3.92
CA PRO A 454 20.17 -16.70 -4.86
C PRO A 454 21.12 -16.14 -5.92
N HIS A 455 20.65 -16.03 -7.15
CA HIS A 455 21.40 -15.40 -8.22
C HIS A 455 21.64 -13.92 -7.93
N ARG A 456 22.85 -13.45 -8.24
CA ARG A 456 23.21 -12.04 -8.10
C ARG A 456 23.27 -11.38 -9.47
N PHE A 457 22.28 -10.55 -9.75
CA PHE A 457 22.19 -9.78 -11.00
C PHE A 457 23.33 -8.77 -11.15
N GLU A 458 23.92 -8.69 -12.35
CA GLU A 458 24.94 -7.70 -12.72
C GLU A 458 24.29 -6.46 -13.33
N GLY A 459 23.36 -5.85 -12.59
CA GLY A 459 22.50 -4.78 -13.11
C GLY A 459 23.25 -3.54 -13.60
N ARG A 460 22.99 -3.14 -14.85
CA ARG A 460 23.45 -1.87 -15.45
C ARG A 460 22.36 -0.80 -15.35
N SER A 461 22.76 0.46 -15.49
CA SER A 461 21.82 1.58 -15.44
C SER A 461 20.98 1.64 -16.72
N HIS A 462 19.67 1.58 -16.55
CA HIS A 462 18.66 1.76 -17.58
C HIS A 462 17.65 2.80 -17.09
N TRP A 463 17.69 4.00 -17.68
CA TRP A 463 16.79 5.08 -17.33
C TRP A 463 16.46 5.93 -18.56
N LEU A 464 15.27 6.51 -18.59
CA LEU A 464 14.91 7.50 -19.60
C LEU A 464 15.74 8.76 -19.37
N GLY A 465 16.71 9.06 -20.24
CA GLY A 465 17.62 10.20 -20.07
C GLY A 465 18.75 9.93 -19.08
N GLN A 466 19.25 10.96 -18.40
CA GLN A 466 20.26 10.78 -17.35
C GLN A 466 19.64 10.07 -16.15
N ALA A 467 20.33 9.03 -15.68
CA ALA A 467 19.99 8.36 -14.44
C ALA A 467 20.10 9.35 -13.27
N PRO A 468 19.21 9.27 -12.27
CA PRO A 468 19.35 10.08 -11.08
C PRO A 468 20.60 9.65 -10.32
N SER A 469 21.68 10.45 -10.34
CA SER A 469 22.85 10.19 -9.50
C SER A 469 22.52 10.62 -8.07
N LEU A 470 22.41 9.65 -7.17
CA LEU A 470 22.42 9.92 -5.74
C LEU A 470 23.88 9.87 -5.28
N ASP A 471 24.45 11.02 -4.91
CA ASP A 471 25.73 11.01 -4.19
C ASP A 471 25.50 10.29 -2.85
N HIS A 472 26.15 9.15 -2.67
CA HIS A 472 25.87 8.17 -1.62
C HIS A 472 26.25 8.60 -0.18
N ASP A 473 26.50 9.89 0.08
CA ASP A 473 27.09 10.37 1.34
C ASP A 473 26.18 11.26 2.20
N SER A 474 24.90 11.45 1.85
CA SER A 474 23.99 12.27 2.66
C SER A 474 23.18 11.44 3.68
N GLY A 475 23.84 11.08 4.78
CA GLY A 475 23.31 11.19 6.15
C GLY A 475 22.08 10.36 6.53
N LEU A 476 22.31 9.24 7.20
CA LEU A 476 21.48 8.84 8.34
C LEU A 476 21.49 10.00 9.35
N MET A 477 20.49 10.87 9.32
CA MET A 477 20.34 11.94 10.30
C MET A 477 19.91 11.32 11.64
N THR A 478 20.88 11.04 12.51
CA THR A 478 20.63 10.88 13.94
C THR A 478 20.42 12.26 14.56
N ARG A 479 19.17 12.55 14.97
CA ARG A 479 18.69 13.62 15.89
C ARG A 479 19.19 15.06 15.68
N ASP A 480 18.21 15.96 15.55
CA ASP A 480 18.20 17.37 15.93
C ASP A 480 19.36 18.26 15.44
N ALA A 481 19.26 18.76 14.20
CA ALA A 481 19.68 20.12 13.83
C ALA A 481 19.30 20.47 12.38
N GLN A 482 18.55 21.56 12.18
CA GLN A 482 18.44 22.25 10.88
C GLN A 482 19.39 23.46 10.87
N PRO A 483 20.21 23.68 9.84
CA PRO A 483 21.02 24.88 9.74
C PRO A 483 20.16 26.06 9.22
N ARG A 484 20.21 27.19 9.92
CA ARG A 484 19.63 28.47 9.47
C ARG A 484 20.73 29.32 8.82
N VAL A 485 20.41 29.94 7.67
CA VAL A 485 21.25 30.96 7.02
C VAL A 485 20.53 32.30 7.09
N THR A 486 21.27 33.35 7.44
CA THR A 486 20.75 34.70 7.67
C THR A 486 20.56 35.44 6.35
N LEU A 487 19.38 36.05 6.14
CA LEU A 487 19.11 36.96 5.04
C LEU A 487 19.10 38.43 5.51
N THR A 488 19.43 39.33 4.59
CA THR A 488 19.34 40.80 4.75
C THR A 488 17.93 41.26 4.36
N PRO A 489 17.31 42.25 5.05
CA PRO A 489 15.88 42.53 4.89
C PRO A 489 15.58 43.38 3.66
N VAL A 490 14.39 43.18 3.08
CA VAL A 490 13.73 44.14 2.17
C VAL A 490 12.40 44.53 2.82
N ASP A 491 12.18 45.83 2.99
CA ASP A 491 11.00 46.43 3.62
C ASP A 491 9.77 46.37 2.70
N HIS A 492 8.64 45.92 3.24
CA HIS A 492 7.32 46.18 2.67
C HIS A 492 6.38 46.77 3.73
N ALA A 493 5.95 48.01 3.49
CA ALA A 493 4.97 48.72 4.31
C ALA A 493 3.54 48.21 4.07
N MET A 494 2.75 48.10 5.14
CA MET A 494 1.36 47.65 5.12
C MET A 494 0.36 48.80 4.85
N PRO A 495 -0.78 48.55 4.17
CA PRO A 495 -1.91 49.46 4.15
C PRO A 495 -2.95 49.15 5.26
N ALA A 496 -3.74 50.18 5.58
CA ALA A 496 -4.69 50.30 6.69
C ALA A 496 -6.03 49.51 6.49
N PRO A 497 -6.85 49.30 7.54
CA PRO A 497 -7.96 48.34 7.54
C PRO A 497 -9.23 48.85 6.83
N VAL A 498 -9.94 47.92 6.17
CA VAL A 498 -11.22 48.14 5.47
C VAL A 498 -12.36 47.49 6.27
N ALA A 499 -13.56 48.09 6.22
CA ALA A 499 -14.80 47.64 6.87
C ALA A 499 -15.20 46.20 6.48
N GLY A 500 -15.97 45.52 7.35
CA GLY A 500 -16.40 44.13 7.17
C GLY A 500 -17.20 43.89 5.87
N PRO A 501 -17.11 42.68 5.29
CA PRO A 501 -17.67 42.39 3.97
C PRO A 501 -19.20 42.39 3.95
N GLU A 502 -19.77 42.89 2.85
CA GLU A 502 -21.23 42.88 2.64
C GLU A 502 -21.75 41.44 2.45
N PRO A 503 -22.96 41.08 2.92
CA PRO A 503 -23.50 39.72 2.79
C PRO A 503 -23.52 39.15 1.36
N ALA A 504 -23.74 40.01 0.37
CA ALA A 504 -23.69 39.63 -1.05
C ALA A 504 -22.27 39.27 -1.52
N GLU A 505 -21.24 39.91 -0.96
CA GLU A 505 -19.83 39.64 -1.27
C GLU A 505 -19.38 38.31 -0.66
N VAL A 506 -19.84 37.99 0.55
CA VAL A 506 -19.57 36.69 1.19
C VAL A 506 -20.23 35.56 0.42
N LEU A 507 -21.50 35.73 0.02
CA LEU A 507 -22.20 34.74 -0.81
C LEU A 507 -21.52 34.56 -2.18
N ALA A 508 -21.15 35.65 -2.85
CA ALA A 508 -20.46 35.57 -4.14
C ALA A 508 -19.11 34.83 -4.03
N ALA A 509 -18.31 35.12 -3.00
CA ALA A 509 -17.04 34.45 -2.76
C ALA A 509 -17.19 32.98 -2.34
N VAL A 510 -18.24 32.62 -1.60
CA VAL A 510 -18.59 31.21 -1.35
C VAL A 510 -18.92 30.51 -2.66
N LYS A 511 -19.78 31.11 -3.50
CA LYS A 511 -20.15 30.55 -4.80
C LYS A 511 -18.94 30.40 -5.72
N GLU A 512 -18.05 31.39 -5.76
CA GLU A 512 -16.82 31.35 -6.55
C GLU A 512 -15.88 30.23 -6.06
N ALA A 513 -15.70 30.08 -4.75
CA ALA A 513 -14.87 29.03 -4.18
C ALA A 513 -15.41 27.63 -4.52
N VAL A 514 -16.72 27.41 -4.35
CA VAL A 514 -17.38 26.14 -4.65
C VAL A 514 -17.38 25.86 -6.15
N ALA A 515 -17.73 26.83 -7.00
CA ALA A 515 -17.76 26.67 -8.44
C ALA A 515 -16.37 26.39 -9.03
N THR A 516 -15.33 27.05 -8.51
CA THR A 516 -13.94 26.81 -8.91
C THR A 516 -13.52 25.38 -8.62
N VAL A 517 -13.84 24.88 -7.42
CA VAL A 517 -13.47 23.53 -6.98
C VAL A 517 -14.24 22.46 -7.77
N LEU A 518 -15.52 22.72 -8.06
CA LEU A 518 -16.37 21.85 -8.87
C LEU A 518 -16.09 21.96 -10.38
N MET A 519 -15.25 22.92 -10.80
CA MET A 519 -14.95 23.22 -12.21
C MET A 519 -16.21 23.50 -13.05
N ILE A 520 -17.22 24.13 -12.44
CA ILE A 520 -18.45 24.56 -13.10
C ILE A 520 -18.49 26.09 -13.23
N PRO A 521 -19.22 26.65 -14.21
CA PRO A 521 -19.55 28.07 -14.21
C PRO A 521 -20.26 28.47 -12.92
N VAL A 522 -19.89 29.62 -12.34
CA VAL A 522 -20.53 30.11 -11.09
C VAL A 522 -22.02 30.37 -11.26
N ASP A 523 -22.46 30.66 -12.48
CA ASP A 523 -23.87 30.88 -12.84
C ASP A 523 -24.70 29.58 -12.82
N ASP A 524 -24.05 28.41 -12.91
CA ASP A 524 -24.69 27.09 -12.82
C ASP A 524 -24.87 26.62 -11.36
N LEU A 525 -24.40 27.42 -10.39
CA LEU A 525 -24.52 27.14 -8.95
C LEU A 525 -25.69 27.93 -8.34
N GLY A 526 -26.77 27.24 -7.98
CA GLY A 526 -27.86 27.80 -7.20
C GLY A 526 -27.45 28.10 -5.75
N ASP A 527 -28.07 29.12 -5.15
CA ASP A 527 -27.73 29.53 -3.77
C ASP A 527 -28.09 28.47 -2.73
N ASP A 528 -29.11 27.65 -3.02
CA ASP A 528 -29.65 26.60 -2.15
C ASP A 528 -29.30 25.19 -2.64
N ASP A 529 -28.55 25.06 -3.73
CA ASP A 529 -28.13 23.76 -4.24
C ASP A 529 -27.27 23.07 -3.20
N ARG A 530 -27.55 21.79 -2.96
CA ARG A 530 -26.81 21.04 -1.96
C ARG A 530 -25.47 20.65 -2.54
N PHE A 531 -24.39 21.00 -1.84
CA PHE A 531 -23.03 20.72 -2.28
C PHE A 531 -22.79 19.24 -2.66
N HIS A 532 -23.36 18.30 -1.91
CA HIS A 532 -23.22 16.87 -2.23
C HIS A 532 -23.89 16.44 -3.55
N ASP A 533 -25.01 17.08 -3.92
CA ASP A 533 -25.75 16.77 -5.16
C ASP A 533 -24.98 17.28 -6.39
N LEU A 534 -24.15 18.31 -6.18
CA LEU A 534 -23.27 18.91 -7.17
C LEU A 534 -21.91 18.20 -7.29
N GLY A 535 -21.69 17.14 -6.52
CA GLY A 535 -20.44 16.38 -6.54
C GLY A 535 -19.33 16.95 -5.67
N LEU A 536 -19.62 17.86 -4.72
CA LEU A 536 -18.64 18.30 -3.73
C LEU A 536 -18.36 17.16 -2.73
N ASP A 537 -17.27 16.43 -2.95
CA ASP A 537 -16.82 15.33 -2.10
C ASP A 537 -15.86 15.78 -0.99
N SER A 538 -15.31 14.85 -0.20
CA SER A 538 -14.41 15.16 0.91
C SER A 538 -13.10 15.82 0.47
N ILE A 539 -12.62 15.55 -0.75
CA ILE A 539 -11.37 16.11 -1.28
C ILE A 539 -11.63 17.56 -1.70
N LEU A 540 -12.70 17.76 -2.48
CA LEU A 540 -13.15 19.07 -2.92
C LEU A 540 -13.57 19.96 -1.74
N ALA A 541 -14.15 19.37 -0.68
CA ALA A 541 -14.49 20.09 0.54
C ALA A 541 -13.25 20.68 1.24
N VAL A 542 -12.14 19.94 1.30
CA VAL A 542 -10.88 20.43 1.87
C VAL A 542 -10.32 21.60 1.05
N GLU A 543 -10.28 21.46 -0.28
CA GLU A 543 -9.81 22.54 -1.16
C GLU A 543 -10.70 23.80 -1.06
N CYS A 544 -12.02 23.61 -1.03
CA CYS A 544 -12.98 24.70 -0.88
C CYS A 544 -12.77 25.44 0.44
N VAL A 545 -12.59 24.72 1.55
CA VAL A 545 -12.32 25.34 2.86
C VAL A 545 -10.97 26.04 2.90
N GLN A 546 -9.93 25.49 2.26
CA GLN A 546 -8.63 26.19 2.16
C GLN A 546 -8.75 27.51 1.40
N LYS A 547 -9.52 27.54 0.29
CA LYS A 547 -9.79 28.79 -0.45
C LYS A 547 -10.56 29.80 0.40
N LEU A 548 -11.56 29.35 1.16
CA LEU A 548 -12.34 30.21 2.06
C LEU A 548 -11.49 30.74 3.23
N ASN A 549 -10.68 29.90 3.88
CA ASN A 549 -9.75 30.31 4.93
C ASN A 549 -8.73 31.32 4.42
N LYS A 550 -8.20 31.13 3.21
CA LYS A 550 -7.30 32.09 2.57
C LYS A 550 -7.98 33.43 2.28
N ARG A 551 -9.27 33.40 1.92
CA ARG A 551 -10.03 34.60 1.52
C ARG A 551 -10.54 35.41 2.70
N PHE A 552 -11.03 34.77 3.75
CA PHE A 552 -11.68 35.42 4.88
C PHE A 552 -10.85 35.41 6.17
N GLY A 553 -9.73 34.69 6.20
CA GLY A 553 -8.99 34.39 7.42
C GLY A 553 -9.73 33.34 8.28
N GLY A 554 -8.98 32.45 8.94
CA GLY A 554 -9.52 31.44 9.84
C GLY A 554 -8.92 30.05 9.67
N THR A 555 -9.40 29.12 10.50
CA THR A 555 -8.94 27.71 10.59
C THR A 555 -10.11 26.73 10.44
N ARG A 556 -11.09 27.06 9.59
CA ARG A 556 -12.24 26.19 9.33
C ARG A 556 -11.75 24.85 8.81
N ARG A 557 -12.48 23.80 9.19
CA ARG A 557 -12.25 22.44 8.74
C ARG A 557 -13.37 22.00 7.79
N SER A 558 -13.13 20.97 7.00
CA SER A 558 -14.04 20.51 5.93
C SER A 558 -15.47 20.19 6.39
N GLU A 559 -15.67 19.84 7.67
CA GLU A 559 -16.96 19.52 8.27
C GLU A 559 -17.94 20.69 8.26
N VAL A 560 -17.45 21.93 8.14
CA VAL A 560 -18.29 23.13 8.02
C VAL A 560 -19.21 23.04 6.78
N LEU A 561 -18.74 22.42 5.70
CA LEU A 561 -19.50 22.24 4.46
C LEU A 561 -20.57 21.16 4.58
N HIS A 562 -20.41 20.21 5.50
CA HIS A 562 -21.46 19.24 5.83
C HIS A 562 -22.52 19.85 6.74
N ARG A 563 -22.12 20.73 7.66
CA ARG A 563 -23.02 21.42 8.59
C ARG A 563 -23.85 22.52 7.91
N PHE A 564 -23.28 23.18 6.90
CA PHE A 564 -23.91 24.23 6.11
C PHE A 564 -23.88 23.86 4.62
N PRO A 565 -24.79 22.96 4.18
CA PRO A 565 -24.63 22.23 2.92
C PRO A 565 -25.04 23.00 1.65
N SER A 566 -25.08 24.33 1.68
CA SER A 566 -25.38 25.19 0.52
C SER A 566 -24.65 26.53 0.61
N SER A 567 -24.52 27.21 -0.52
CA SER A 567 -23.82 28.51 -0.61
C SER A 567 -24.42 29.56 0.31
N ARG A 568 -25.76 29.61 0.40
CA ARG A 568 -26.47 30.52 1.30
C ARG A 568 -26.20 30.22 2.77
N LEU A 569 -26.38 28.96 3.19
CA LEU A 569 -26.19 28.57 4.59
C LEU A 569 -24.74 28.77 5.05
N LEU A 570 -23.77 28.49 4.17
CA LEU A 570 -22.37 28.70 4.48
C LEU A 570 -22.02 30.18 4.55
N ALA A 571 -22.53 31.01 3.64
CA ALA A 571 -22.33 32.45 3.69
C ALA A 571 -22.94 33.08 4.96
N GLU A 572 -24.15 32.66 5.35
CA GLU A 572 -24.79 33.07 6.60
C GLU A 572 -23.95 32.66 7.82
N HIS A 573 -23.35 31.47 7.82
CA HIS A 573 -22.45 31.06 8.89
C HIS A 573 -21.21 31.94 8.97
N LEU A 574 -20.56 32.22 7.83
CA LEU A 574 -19.34 33.03 7.74
C LEU A 574 -19.57 34.49 8.16
N LEU A 575 -20.77 35.04 7.91
CA LEU A 575 -21.16 36.38 8.35
C LEU A 575 -21.35 36.49 9.88
N ASN A 576 -21.64 35.37 10.53
CA ASN A 576 -21.94 35.30 11.96
C ASN A 576 -20.77 34.74 12.80
N GLU A 577 -19.64 34.41 12.17
CA GLU A 577 -18.44 33.93 12.84
C GLU A 577 -17.64 35.15 13.36
N PRO A 578 -17.33 35.24 14.66
CA PRO A 578 -16.48 36.32 15.16
C PRO A 578 -15.09 36.21 14.51
N ALA A 579 -14.62 37.30 13.91
CA ALA A 579 -13.25 37.38 13.43
C ALA A 579 -12.31 37.16 14.62
N ASP A 580 -11.49 36.11 14.56
CA ASP A 580 -10.54 35.76 15.61
C ASP A 580 -9.44 36.85 15.66
N GLU A 581 -9.64 37.88 16.48
CA GLU A 581 -8.60 38.84 16.88
C GLU A 581 -7.61 38.13 17.81
N GLY A 582 -6.77 37.25 17.25
CA GLY A 582 -6.03 36.34 18.11
C GLY A 582 -4.92 35.53 17.49
N GLN A 583 -4.13 36.10 16.56
CA GLN A 583 -2.70 35.84 16.33
C GLN A 583 -2.29 36.29 14.92
N ARG A 584 -1.83 37.54 14.79
CA ARG A 584 -0.88 37.97 13.74
C ARG A 584 0.53 37.98 14.38
N PRO A 585 1.58 37.72 13.58
CA PRO A 585 2.62 36.72 13.82
C PRO A 585 3.51 36.94 15.03
#